data_AF-A0AAX0J063-F1
#
_entry.id   AF-A0AAX0J063-F1
#
_cell.length_a   1.000
_cell.length_b   1.000
_cell.length_c   1.000
_cell.angle_alpha   90.00
_cell.angle_beta   90.00
_cell.angle_gamma   90.00
#
_symmetry.space_group_name_H-M   'P 1'
#
loop_
_entity.id
_entity.type
_entity.pdbx_description
1 polymer ?
#
loop_
_entity_poly.entity_id
_entity_poly.type
_entity_poly.pdbx_seq_one_letter_code
_entity_poly.pdbx_strand_id
1 'polypeptide(L)'
;MNLIPIVVIIAVVVIFAVVIGVIIAQRNKKAKTVSFESAADSEQKQLTQQQRSGNYQAQGEFSFAPAQAPMAVKDAVPATPPVGSIQEPELPHEEAPIVDSEQPLDHQVESESDADKAAEEAQAVVEEAAQLREEEQLRVETEQAARDNFDALEEFDKPQPDTNNAAETEAQEAALAADVVAEAAAEAREVSEPSDVEEAPVAEAVTDSIDPAVGRIGRLRGRLARSHNVFGKSVLGMLSAGDLDEEAWEDIEALLIQADLGVGITTAVVDQLRQLIAERGVENEAQARAMLRECLINACKPELDRSIKAMPYDGKPAVVLVVGVNGTGKTTTTGKLARVLVSLGHSVVLGAADTFRAAAADQLETWGRRVNAHTVRGAEGADPASVAFDAVAYGVDSHADVVLIDTAGRLHNSSNLMDQLGKVKRVVEKKAVVDEVLLVLDATTGQNGLAQARTFSEVVNITGVVLTKLDGTAKGGIVFQVQEELGVPVKLVGLGEGSDDLAPFEVEGFVDALLG
;
A
#
# COMPACT_ATOMS: atom_id res chain seq x y z
N MET A 1 49.46 -58.67 -45.25
CA MET A 1 48.73 -59.02 -44.01
C MET A 1 47.25 -58.85 -44.26
N ASN A 2 46.40 -59.74 -43.75
CA ASN A 2 44.96 -59.68 -44.01
C ASN A 2 44.32 -58.67 -43.04
N LEU A 3 43.52 -57.73 -43.56
CA LEU A 3 42.93 -56.65 -42.78
C LEU A 3 41.77 -57.13 -41.87
N ILE A 4 41.05 -58.16 -42.32
CA ILE A 4 39.86 -58.74 -41.67
C ILE A 4 40.07 -59.06 -40.16
N PRO A 5 41.09 -59.84 -39.73
CA PRO A 5 41.29 -60.14 -38.31
C PRO A 5 41.53 -58.89 -37.45
N ILE A 6 42.11 -57.82 -37.99
CA ILE A 6 42.34 -56.58 -37.23
C ILE A 6 41.00 -55.88 -36.94
N VAL A 7 40.12 -55.81 -37.95
CA VAL A 7 38.76 -55.24 -37.79
C VAL A 7 37.94 -56.04 -36.78
N VAL A 8 38.04 -57.39 -36.80
CA VAL A 8 37.35 -58.26 -35.83
C VAL A 8 37.84 -58.01 -34.40
N ILE A 9 39.16 -57.86 -34.18
CA ILE A 9 39.72 -57.56 -32.85
C ILE A 9 39.22 -56.19 -32.35
N ILE A 10 39.21 -55.17 -33.21
CA ILE A 10 38.70 -53.82 -32.85
C ILE A 10 37.22 -53.89 -32.46
N ALA A 11 36.39 -54.61 -33.23
CA ALA A 11 34.97 -54.77 -32.93
C ALA A 11 34.73 -55.43 -31.57
N VAL A 12 35.49 -56.48 -31.23
CA VAL A 12 35.40 -57.16 -29.92
C VAL A 12 35.79 -56.23 -28.77
N VAL A 13 36.84 -55.41 -28.93
CA VAL A 13 37.27 -54.42 -27.92
C VAL A 13 36.20 -53.35 -27.69
N VAL A 14 35.58 -52.84 -28.76
CA VAL A 14 34.50 -51.84 -28.67
C VAL A 14 33.27 -52.42 -27.95
N ILE A 15 32.85 -53.64 -28.29
CA ILE A 15 31.73 -54.31 -27.61
C ILE A 15 32.04 -54.51 -26.12
N PHE A 16 33.26 -54.90 -25.76
CA PHE A 16 33.66 -55.09 -24.37
C PHE A 16 33.66 -53.77 -23.57
N ALA A 17 34.10 -52.67 -24.18
CA ALA A 17 34.04 -51.33 -23.58
C ALA A 17 32.60 -50.87 -23.32
N VAL A 18 31.68 -51.09 -24.28
CA VAL A 18 30.25 -50.78 -24.12
C VAL A 18 29.63 -51.59 -22.99
N VAL A 19 29.92 -52.88 -22.88
CA VAL A 19 29.43 -53.75 -21.79
C VAL A 19 29.93 -53.26 -20.42
N ILE A 20 31.20 -52.86 -20.31
CA ILE A 20 31.74 -52.28 -19.07
C ILE A 20 31.03 -50.97 -18.72
N GLY A 21 30.80 -50.08 -19.69
CA GLY A 21 30.06 -48.82 -19.49
C GLY A 21 28.65 -49.04 -18.95
N VAL A 22 27.91 -50.01 -19.51
CA VAL A 22 26.57 -50.39 -19.04
C VAL A 22 26.60 -50.94 -17.61
N ILE A 23 27.59 -51.77 -17.26
CA ILE A 23 27.75 -52.32 -15.90
C ILE A 23 28.03 -51.22 -14.87
N ILE A 24 28.87 -50.23 -15.22
CA ILE A 24 29.17 -49.07 -14.36
C ILE A 24 27.91 -48.20 -14.18
N ALA A 25 27.19 -47.90 -15.27
CA ALA A 25 25.95 -47.14 -15.21
C ALA A 25 24.87 -47.82 -14.34
N GLN A 26 24.73 -49.15 -14.44
CA GLN A 26 23.80 -49.91 -13.59
C GLN A 26 24.22 -49.95 -12.12
N ARG A 27 25.53 -50.00 -11.79
CA ARG A 27 26.01 -49.83 -10.41
C ARG A 27 25.65 -48.44 -9.86
N ASN A 28 25.86 -47.38 -10.62
CA ASN A 28 25.54 -46.02 -10.18
C ASN A 28 24.02 -45.81 -9.99
N LYS A 29 23.16 -46.39 -10.84
CA LYS A 29 21.70 -46.35 -10.61
C LYS A 29 21.27 -47.05 -9.31
N LYS A 30 21.90 -48.16 -8.93
CA LYS A 30 21.62 -48.84 -7.65
C LYS A 30 22.15 -48.10 -6.40
N ALA A 31 23.01 -47.10 -6.57
CA ALA A 31 23.56 -46.32 -5.47
C ALA A 31 22.71 -45.08 -5.08
N LYS A 32 21.64 -44.77 -5.84
CA LYS A 32 20.80 -43.57 -5.65
C LYS A 32 19.37 -43.84 -5.15
N THR A 33 19.03 -45.08 -4.78
CA THR A 33 17.72 -45.42 -4.19
C THR A 33 17.87 -45.68 -2.69
N VAL A 34 17.58 -44.67 -1.87
CA VAL A 34 17.51 -44.77 -0.40
C VAL A 34 16.12 -44.34 0.03
N SER A 35 15.31 -45.30 0.46
CA SER A 35 14.00 -45.10 1.07
C SER A 35 14.14 -45.08 2.59
N PHE A 36 13.47 -44.14 3.28
CA PHE A 36 13.26 -44.22 4.73
C PHE A 36 11.83 -43.84 5.11
N GLU A 37 11.16 -44.78 5.75
CA GLU A 37 9.99 -44.51 6.60
C GLU A 37 10.43 -43.92 7.95
N SER A 38 9.47 -43.42 8.73
CA SER A 38 9.68 -42.66 9.96
C SER A 38 10.25 -43.45 11.14
N ALA A 39 11.09 -42.80 11.94
CA ALA A 39 11.29 -43.07 13.36
C ALA A 39 11.41 -41.73 14.13
N ALA A 40 11.18 -41.74 15.44
CA ALA A 40 10.97 -40.54 16.26
C ALA A 40 12.05 -40.29 17.33
N ASP A 41 11.84 -39.19 18.06
CA ASP A 41 12.38 -38.79 19.38
C ASP A 41 13.78 -38.17 19.54
N SER A 42 13.79 -37.06 20.31
CA SER A 42 14.85 -36.49 21.19
C SER A 42 16.22 -36.13 20.58
N GLU A 43 16.79 -34.94 20.79
CA GLU A 43 16.98 -34.24 22.08
C GLU A 43 16.92 -32.70 21.97
N GLN A 44 16.63 -32.04 23.09
CA GLN A 44 16.82 -30.59 23.27
C GLN A 44 18.27 -30.27 23.65
N LYS A 45 18.85 -29.20 23.09
CA LYS A 45 20.02 -28.51 23.69
C LYS A 45 19.74 -27.02 23.84
N GLN A 46 19.92 -26.54 25.07
CA GLN A 46 19.59 -25.18 25.49
C GLN A 46 20.71 -24.20 25.13
N LEU A 47 20.35 -22.93 24.88
CA LEU A 47 21.33 -21.85 24.80
C LEU A 47 21.93 -21.55 26.19
N THR A 48 23.18 -21.10 26.23
CA THR A 48 23.75 -20.43 27.41
C THR A 48 24.09 -18.97 27.06
N GLN A 49 23.62 -18.04 27.89
CA GLN A 49 23.95 -16.62 27.77
C GLN A 49 25.37 -16.37 28.31
N GLN A 50 26.39 -16.27 27.45
CA GLN A 50 27.63 -15.53 27.76
C GLN A 50 28.57 -15.42 26.55
N GLN A 51 28.42 -14.36 25.74
CA GLN A 51 29.51 -13.64 25.05
C GLN A 51 28.94 -12.41 24.29
N ARG A 52 28.67 -11.34 25.04
CA ARG A 52 28.51 -9.98 24.50
C ARG A 52 29.68 -9.12 24.96
N SER A 53 30.42 -8.54 24.02
CA SER A 53 30.97 -7.17 24.10
C SER A 53 31.82 -6.86 22.85
N GLY A 54 31.20 -6.23 21.85
CA GLY A 54 31.90 -5.54 20.77
C GLY A 54 31.68 -4.05 20.95
N ASN A 55 32.74 -3.30 21.26
CA ASN A 55 32.65 -1.86 21.52
C ASN A 55 32.81 -1.07 20.21
N TYR A 56 31.78 -0.37 19.76
CA TYR A 56 31.83 0.51 18.60
C TYR A 56 31.02 1.79 18.82
N GLN A 57 31.56 2.91 18.33
CA GLN A 57 30.87 4.20 18.27
C GLN A 57 30.28 4.36 16.87
N ALA A 58 29.08 4.93 16.77
CA ALA A 58 28.46 5.30 15.51
C ALA A 58 27.65 6.59 15.68
N GLN A 59 27.72 7.47 14.67
CA GLN A 59 26.77 8.56 14.48
C GLN A 59 25.52 7.98 13.79
N GLY A 60 24.36 8.62 13.98
CA GLY A 60 23.11 8.22 13.33
C GLY A 60 22.31 9.43 12.94
N GLU A 61 21.94 9.52 11.66
CA GLU A 61 21.17 10.61 11.10
C GLU A 61 19.69 10.24 11.08
N PHE A 62 18.86 11.05 11.75
CA PHE A 62 17.43 11.12 11.46
C PHE A 62 17.22 12.36 10.59
N SER A 63 16.80 12.17 9.34
CA SER A 63 16.51 13.29 8.44
C SER A 63 15.04 13.71 8.59
N PHE A 64 14.84 14.92 9.09
CA PHE A 64 13.54 15.57 9.17
C PHE A 64 13.53 16.82 8.29
N ALA A 65 12.60 16.88 7.34
CA ALA A 65 12.50 17.99 6.38
C ALA A 65 11.54 19.08 6.88
N PRO A 66 11.87 20.38 6.72
CA PRO A 66 10.93 21.47 6.91
C PRO A 66 9.95 21.56 5.72
N ALA A 67 8.71 21.96 5.99
CA ALA A 67 7.72 22.23 4.95
C ALA A 67 8.11 23.46 4.08
N GLN A 68 7.78 23.42 2.78
CA GLN A 68 7.99 24.56 1.88
C GLN A 68 6.67 25.28 1.59
N ALA A 69 6.68 26.61 1.66
CA ALA A 69 5.53 27.45 1.33
C ALA A 69 5.24 27.45 -0.20
N PRO A 70 3.97 27.54 -0.61
CA PRO A 70 3.61 27.53 -2.03
C PRO A 70 4.07 28.81 -2.76
N MET A 71 4.67 28.63 -3.95
CA MET A 71 5.09 29.75 -4.80
C MET A 71 3.89 30.40 -5.50
N ALA A 72 3.83 31.74 -5.46
CA ALA A 72 2.78 32.52 -6.11
C ALA A 72 3.05 32.73 -7.62
N VAL A 73 2.00 32.64 -8.42
CA VAL A 73 1.97 33.04 -9.85
C VAL A 73 1.07 34.26 -10.01
N LYS A 74 1.39 35.17 -10.93
CA LYS A 74 0.66 36.44 -11.15
C LYS A 74 -0.01 36.55 -12.53
N ASP A 75 -1.24 37.04 -12.47
CA ASP A 75 -2.02 37.85 -13.43
C ASP A 75 -1.49 38.09 -14.87
N ALA A 76 -2.36 37.82 -15.86
CA ALA A 76 -2.52 38.63 -17.07
C ALA A 76 -3.90 38.45 -17.74
N VAL A 77 -4.65 39.55 -17.88
CA VAL A 77 -5.99 39.71 -18.52
C VAL A 77 -5.98 41.16 -19.06
N PRO A 78 -6.43 41.54 -20.29
CA PRO A 78 -7.81 41.32 -20.82
C PRO A 78 -8.01 41.24 -22.37
N ALA A 79 -9.26 40.93 -22.81
CA ALA A 79 -10.08 41.75 -23.77
C ALA A 79 -11.35 41.03 -24.31
N THR A 80 -12.47 41.76 -24.42
CA THR A 80 -13.78 41.43 -25.06
C THR A 80 -14.55 42.77 -25.28
N PRO A 81 -15.82 42.85 -25.79
CA PRO A 81 -16.65 41.97 -26.64
C PRO A 81 -16.78 42.65 -28.05
N PRO A 82 -17.92 42.76 -28.79
CA PRO A 82 -19.18 42.00 -28.96
C PRO A 82 -19.25 41.36 -30.39
N VAL A 83 -20.33 41.00 -31.12
CA VAL A 83 -21.82 41.13 -31.14
C VAL A 83 -22.36 39.77 -31.69
N GLY A 84 -23.50 39.16 -31.36
CA GLY A 84 -24.93 39.56 -31.47
C GLY A 84 -25.48 39.41 -32.91
N SER A 85 -26.66 38.86 -33.21
CA SER A 85 -27.72 38.19 -32.43
C SER A 85 -28.90 37.72 -33.34
N ILE A 86 -29.83 36.88 -32.83
CA ILE A 86 -31.26 36.67 -33.26
C ILE A 86 -31.64 35.43 -34.15
N GLN A 87 -32.59 34.63 -33.63
CA GLN A 87 -33.66 33.76 -34.21
C GLN A 87 -33.46 32.34 -34.83
N GLU A 88 -34.19 31.41 -34.19
CA GLU A 88 -34.99 30.25 -34.69
C GLU A 88 -36.40 30.71 -35.22
N PRO A 89 -37.32 29.87 -35.77
CA PRO A 89 -37.35 28.39 -35.82
C PRO A 89 -37.84 27.75 -37.18
N GLU A 90 -38.13 26.44 -37.12
CA GLU A 90 -39.12 25.64 -37.90
C GLU A 90 -38.77 24.96 -39.25
N LEU A 91 -39.48 23.83 -39.45
CA LEU A 91 -39.44 22.77 -40.49
C LEU A 91 -40.66 22.93 -41.46
N PRO A 92 -41.08 21.99 -42.36
CA PRO A 92 -40.55 20.66 -42.77
C PRO A 92 -40.53 20.41 -44.31
N HIS A 93 -40.28 19.14 -44.68
CA HIS A 93 -40.56 18.46 -45.98
C HIS A 93 -39.68 18.79 -47.21
N GLU A 94 -39.39 17.92 -48.20
CA GLU A 94 -39.44 16.46 -48.47
C GLU A 94 -39.48 16.31 -50.03
N GLU A 95 -39.13 15.15 -50.59
CA GLU A 95 -39.18 14.81 -52.05
C GLU A 95 -38.23 15.60 -53.01
N ALA A 96 -37.69 15.06 -54.12
CA ALA A 96 -37.64 13.69 -54.66
C ALA A 96 -36.35 13.47 -55.53
N PRO A 97 -36.28 12.69 -56.64
CA PRO A 97 -35.58 11.41 -56.57
C PRO A 97 -34.54 11.08 -57.69
N ILE A 98 -33.80 9.99 -57.45
CA ILE A 98 -33.33 8.91 -58.37
C ILE A 98 -33.16 9.25 -59.87
N VAL A 99 -31.97 8.98 -60.41
CA VAL A 99 -31.78 8.50 -61.79
C VAL A 99 -30.89 7.25 -61.77
N ASP A 100 -31.25 6.25 -62.58
CA ASP A 100 -30.65 4.91 -62.66
C ASP A 100 -30.02 4.67 -64.04
N SER A 101 -28.96 3.86 -64.14
CA SER A 101 -28.25 3.52 -65.40
C SER A 101 -27.23 2.37 -65.23
N GLU A 102 -27.65 1.13 -65.49
CA GLU A 102 -26.73 0.02 -65.78
C GLU A 102 -26.10 0.14 -67.19
N GLN A 103 -24.89 -0.41 -67.39
CA GLN A 103 -24.62 -1.41 -68.45
C GLN A 103 -23.23 -2.10 -68.27
N PRO A 104 -23.01 -3.33 -68.82
CA PRO A 104 -21.88 -4.20 -68.44
C PRO A 104 -20.89 -4.53 -69.58
N LEU A 105 -19.80 -5.28 -69.29
CA LEU A 105 -19.39 -6.54 -69.97
C LEU A 105 -18.01 -7.12 -69.52
N ASP A 106 -18.00 -8.44 -69.35
CA ASP A 106 -16.94 -9.49 -69.40
C ASP A 106 -15.42 -9.16 -69.49
N HIS A 107 -14.61 -9.76 -68.59
CA HIS A 107 -13.69 -10.85 -68.96
C HIS A 107 -13.24 -11.75 -67.77
N GLN A 108 -12.43 -12.76 -68.05
CA GLN A 108 -12.17 -13.99 -67.26
C GLN A 108 -10.95 -13.95 -66.29
N VAL A 109 -11.14 -14.56 -65.11
CA VAL A 109 -10.27 -15.53 -64.37
C VAL A 109 -8.75 -15.25 -64.23
N GLU A 110 -8.28 -15.15 -62.96
CA GLU A 110 -7.05 -15.83 -62.49
C GLU A 110 -6.99 -15.98 -60.93
N SER A 111 -6.18 -16.92 -60.43
CA SER A 111 -5.76 -17.22 -59.03
C SER A 111 -6.81 -17.44 -57.90
N GLU A 112 -6.94 -18.69 -57.44
CA GLU A 112 -7.62 -19.10 -56.20
C GLU A 112 -6.70 -18.97 -54.94
N SER A 113 -6.13 -17.80 -54.67
CA SER A 113 -5.30 -17.57 -53.46
C SER A 113 -5.74 -16.39 -52.58
N ASP A 114 -6.49 -15.44 -53.15
CA ASP A 114 -6.77 -14.17 -52.49
C ASP A 114 -8.18 -14.12 -51.87
N ALA A 115 -9.02 -15.11 -52.18
CA ALA A 115 -10.40 -15.20 -51.70
C ALA A 115 -10.50 -15.43 -50.18
N ASP A 116 -9.71 -16.36 -49.62
CA ASP A 116 -9.71 -16.62 -48.18
C ASP A 116 -9.18 -15.41 -47.38
N LYS A 117 -8.14 -14.73 -47.89
CA LYS A 117 -7.64 -13.49 -47.28
C LYS A 117 -8.64 -12.34 -47.36
N ALA A 118 -9.29 -12.15 -48.50
CA ALA A 118 -10.33 -11.12 -48.63
C ALA A 118 -11.54 -11.42 -47.73
N ALA A 119 -11.84 -12.70 -47.45
CA ALA A 119 -12.86 -13.10 -46.48
C ALA A 119 -12.40 -12.86 -45.03
N GLU A 120 -11.16 -13.19 -44.69
CA GLU A 120 -10.58 -12.98 -43.35
C GLU A 120 -10.45 -11.49 -43.01
N GLU A 121 -9.95 -10.66 -43.93
CA GLU A 121 -9.91 -9.20 -43.79
C GLU A 121 -11.32 -8.58 -43.73
N ALA A 122 -12.28 -9.08 -44.51
CA ALA A 122 -13.68 -8.62 -44.43
C ALA A 122 -14.36 -9.03 -43.11
N GLN A 123 -14.04 -10.20 -42.54
CA GLN A 123 -14.54 -10.59 -41.22
C GLN A 123 -13.92 -9.73 -40.11
N ALA A 124 -12.60 -9.48 -40.15
CA ALA A 124 -11.93 -8.61 -39.19
C ALA A 124 -12.52 -7.19 -39.18
N VAL A 125 -12.75 -6.58 -40.35
CA VAL A 125 -13.36 -5.24 -40.45
C VAL A 125 -14.83 -5.23 -39.98
N VAL A 126 -15.58 -6.32 -40.16
CA VAL A 126 -16.94 -6.45 -39.62
C VAL A 126 -16.94 -6.62 -38.10
N GLU A 127 -15.96 -7.30 -37.53
CA GLU A 127 -15.82 -7.53 -36.09
C GLU A 127 -15.30 -6.29 -35.35
N GLU A 128 -14.32 -5.56 -35.92
CA GLU A 128 -13.90 -4.23 -35.45
C GLU A 128 -15.05 -3.21 -35.51
N ALA A 129 -15.82 -3.20 -36.61
CA ALA A 129 -17.01 -2.35 -36.74
C ALA A 129 -18.19 -2.78 -35.86
N ALA A 130 -18.17 -3.99 -35.27
CA ALA A 130 -19.11 -4.41 -34.25
C ALA A 130 -18.66 -3.94 -32.86
N GLN A 131 -17.38 -4.14 -32.52
CA GLN A 131 -16.79 -3.70 -31.24
C GLN A 131 -16.91 -2.18 -31.07
N LEU A 132 -16.60 -1.38 -32.10
CA LEU A 132 -16.76 0.08 -32.05
C LEU A 132 -18.22 0.53 -31.83
N ARG A 133 -19.21 -0.24 -32.29
CA ARG A 133 -20.63 0.04 -32.02
C ARG A 133 -21.04 -0.38 -30.62
N GLU A 134 -20.47 -1.46 -30.08
CA GLU A 134 -20.70 -1.88 -28.71
C GLU A 134 -20.09 -0.87 -27.72
N GLU A 135 -18.89 -0.36 -27.99
CA GLU A 135 -18.31 0.77 -27.23
C GLU A 135 -19.12 2.06 -27.36
N GLU A 136 -19.60 2.40 -28.56
CA GLU A 136 -20.45 3.59 -28.76
C GLU A 136 -21.80 3.46 -28.04
N GLN A 137 -22.42 2.27 -28.05
CA GLN A 137 -23.61 1.99 -27.24
C GLN A 137 -23.33 2.07 -25.74
N LEU A 138 -22.25 1.45 -25.24
CA LEU A 138 -21.90 1.48 -23.82
C LEU A 138 -21.61 2.91 -23.35
N ARG A 139 -20.99 3.72 -24.20
CA ARG A 139 -20.76 5.15 -23.95
C ARG A 139 -22.06 5.95 -23.97
N VAL A 140 -22.98 5.69 -24.89
CA VAL A 140 -24.31 6.35 -24.91
C VAL A 140 -25.11 5.98 -23.67
N GLU A 141 -25.13 4.72 -23.25
CA GLU A 141 -25.75 4.29 -21.99
C GLU A 141 -25.08 4.94 -20.77
N THR A 142 -23.77 5.11 -20.78
CA THR A 142 -23.03 5.79 -19.69
C THR A 142 -23.32 7.30 -19.66
N GLU A 143 -23.32 7.99 -20.80
CA GLU A 143 -23.68 9.41 -20.89
C GLU A 143 -25.17 9.64 -20.58
N GLN A 144 -26.04 8.68 -20.88
CA GLN A 144 -27.46 8.74 -20.54
C GLN A 144 -27.70 8.48 -19.04
N ALA A 145 -27.06 7.46 -18.45
CA ALA A 145 -27.09 7.24 -17.00
C ALA A 145 -26.47 8.41 -16.22
N ALA A 146 -25.48 9.11 -16.77
CA ALA A 146 -24.94 10.34 -16.20
C ALA A 146 -25.94 11.51 -16.26
N ARG A 147 -26.74 11.63 -17.34
CA ARG A 147 -27.84 12.60 -17.45
C ARG A 147 -29.00 12.27 -16.52
N ASP A 148 -29.43 11.01 -16.47
CA ASP A 148 -30.51 10.55 -15.58
C ASP A 148 -30.15 10.82 -14.10
N ASN A 149 -28.89 10.65 -13.71
CA ASN A 149 -28.39 11.03 -12.37
C ASN A 149 -28.29 12.55 -12.16
N PHE A 150 -28.08 13.36 -13.22
CA PHE A 150 -28.03 14.82 -13.13
C PHE A 150 -29.43 15.43 -13.02
N ASP A 151 -30.37 14.99 -13.85
CA ASP A 151 -31.77 15.40 -13.80
C ASP A 151 -32.43 14.97 -12.47
N ALA A 152 -32.05 13.79 -11.94
CA ALA A 152 -32.44 13.34 -10.61
C ALA A 152 -31.84 14.17 -9.46
N LEU A 153 -30.81 14.99 -9.70
CA LEU A 153 -30.28 15.95 -8.72
C LEU A 153 -30.98 17.31 -8.83
N GLU A 154 -31.33 17.78 -10.04
CA GLU A 154 -32.10 19.02 -10.21
C GLU A 154 -33.55 18.92 -9.68
N GLU A 155 -34.17 17.73 -9.66
CA GLU A 155 -35.53 17.58 -9.13
C GLU A 155 -35.63 17.79 -7.60
N PHE A 156 -34.54 17.76 -6.85
CA PHE A 156 -34.53 18.03 -5.40
C PHE A 156 -34.58 19.51 -5.01
N ASP A 157 -34.32 20.46 -5.92
CA ASP A 157 -34.35 21.92 -5.62
C ASP A 157 -35.73 22.57 -5.85
N LYS A 158 -36.78 21.76 -6.08
CA LYS A 158 -38.17 22.24 -6.17
C LYS A 158 -38.77 22.36 -4.77
N PRO A 159 -39.17 23.57 -4.30
CA PRO A 159 -39.73 23.73 -2.96
C PRO A 159 -41.10 23.03 -2.83
N GLN A 160 -41.15 21.93 -2.07
CA GLN A 160 -42.40 21.25 -1.73
C GLN A 160 -43.16 22.00 -0.61
N PRO A 161 -44.50 21.97 -0.59
CA PRO A 161 -45.30 22.71 0.37
C PRO A 161 -45.45 21.99 1.73
N ASP A 162 -45.22 22.74 2.81
CA ASP A 162 -45.75 22.61 4.17
C ASP A 162 -45.96 21.19 4.76
N THR A 163 -44.94 20.68 5.46
CA THR A 163 -45.08 19.58 6.45
C THR A 163 -44.45 19.92 7.81
N ASN A 164 -44.81 21.08 8.36
CA ASN A 164 -44.45 21.50 9.72
C ASN A 164 -45.04 20.55 10.79
N ASN A 165 -44.32 19.48 11.10
CA ASN A 165 -44.54 18.63 12.27
C ASN A 165 -43.35 17.71 12.59
N ALA A 166 -42.62 17.21 11.58
CA ALA A 166 -41.52 16.26 11.79
C ALA A 166 -40.38 16.87 12.62
N ALA A 167 -39.82 17.99 12.17
CA ALA A 167 -38.71 18.66 12.87
C ALA A 167 -39.08 19.19 14.27
N GLU A 168 -40.35 19.57 14.49
CA GLU A 168 -40.83 19.97 15.82
C GLU A 168 -41.00 18.75 16.75
N THR A 169 -41.39 17.60 16.21
CA THR A 169 -41.47 16.33 16.96
C THR A 169 -40.08 15.84 17.35
N GLU A 170 -39.13 15.80 16.41
CA GLU A 170 -37.73 15.40 16.67
C GLU A 170 -37.06 16.34 17.69
N ALA A 171 -37.31 17.65 17.60
CA ALA A 171 -36.81 18.62 18.58
C ALA A 171 -37.43 18.42 19.98
N GLN A 172 -38.71 18.03 20.08
CA GLN A 172 -39.36 17.73 21.35
C GLN A 172 -38.88 16.39 21.94
N GLU A 173 -38.70 15.34 21.14
CA GLU A 173 -38.13 14.08 21.62
C GLU A 173 -36.67 14.24 22.07
N ALA A 174 -35.87 15.04 21.36
CA ALA A 174 -34.51 15.38 21.77
C ALA A 174 -34.47 16.18 23.08
N ALA A 175 -35.40 17.13 23.29
CA ALA A 175 -35.51 17.88 24.53
C ALA A 175 -35.94 17.00 25.71
N LEU A 176 -36.94 16.12 25.51
CA LEU A 176 -37.39 15.16 26.52
C LEU A 176 -36.29 14.16 26.90
N ALA A 177 -35.49 13.70 25.93
CA ALA A 177 -34.33 12.87 26.19
C ALA A 177 -33.23 13.60 26.99
N ALA A 178 -33.01 14.89 26.71
CA ALA A 178 -32.06 15.71 27.45
C ALA A 178 -32.49 15.94 28.92
N ASP A 179 -33.77 16.22 29.17
CA ASP A 179 -34.31 16.38 30.52
C ASP A 179 -34.23 15.07 31.32
N VAL A 180 -34.56 13.91 30.73
CA VAL A 180 -34.42 12.59 31.39
C VAL A 180 -32.95 12.28 31.74
N VAL A 181 -31.99 12.65 30.89
CA VAL A 181 -30.56 12.51 31.19
C VAL A 181 -30.11 13.49 32.29
N ALA A 182 -30.66 14.71 32.32
CA ALA A 182 -30.39 15.69 33.38
C ALA A 182 -30.97 15.27 34.74
N GLU A 183 -32.18 14.70 34.76
CA GLU A 183 -32.83 14.17 35.97
C GLU A 183 -32.06 12.96 36.52
N ALA A 184 -31.68 12.00 35.66
CA ALA A 184 -30.82 10.88 36.05
C ALA A 184 -29.44 11.34 36.57
N ALA A 185 -28.86 12.40 36.00
CA ALA A 185 -27.61 13.00 36.48
C ALA A 185 -27.75 13.81 37.78
N ALA A 186 -28.97 14.22 38.15
CA ALA A 186 -29.29 14.82 39.44
C ALA A 186 -29.54 13.75 40.51
N GLU A 187 -30.30 12.70 40.20
CA GLU A 187 -30.56 11.56 41.09
C GLU A 187 -29.23 10.83 41.44
N ALA A 188 -28.34 10.66 40.46
CA ALA A 188 -26.98 10.15 40.67
C ALA A 188 -26.07 11.07 41.53
N ARG A 189 -26.47 12.31 41.80
CA ARG A 189 -25.76 13.27 42.66
C ARG A 189 -26.26 13.32 44.10
N GLU A 190 -27.51 12.95 44.38
CA GLU A 190 -28.03 12.92 45.75
C GLU A 190 -27.62 11.67 46.54
N VAL A 191 -27.12 10.62 45.87
CA VAL A 191 -26.71 9.34 46.51
C VAL A 191 -25.26 9.38 47.06
N SER A 192 -24.52 10.48 46.85
CA SER A 192 -23.13 10.64 47.32
C SER A 192 -22.96 11.77 48.36
N GLU A 193 -23.35 11.54 49.62
CA GLU A 193 -22.79 12.32 50.73
C GLU A 193 -21.29 12.02 50.92
N PRO A 194 -20.46 13.00 51.31
CA PRO A 194 -19.02 12.83 51.38
C PRO A 194 -18.60 11.99 52.60
N SER A 195 -17.77 10.98 52.37
CA SER A 195 -16.89 10.45 53.41
C SER A 195 -15.51 11.10 53.28
N ASP A 196 -14.94 11.54 54.40
CA ASP A 196 -13.61 12.16 54.41
C ASP A 196 -12.55 11.16 53.92
N VAL A 197 -11.90 11.47 52.80
CA VAL A 197 -10.75 10.72 52.30
C VAL A 197 -9.48 11.53 52.55
N GLU A 198 -8.62 10.96 53.38
CA GLU A 198 -7.32 11.49 53.78
C GLU A 198 -6.41 11.73 52.56
N GLU A 199 -5.64 12.82 52.56
CA GLU A 199 -4.87 13.31 51.40
C GLU A 199 -3.68 12.39 51.06
N ALA A 200 -3.96 11.33 50.30
CA ALA A 200 -2.94 10.40 49.81
C ALA A 200 -2.01 11.10 48.79
N PRO A 201 -0.68 10.86 48.85
CA PRO A 201 0.28 11.60 48.05
C PRO A 201 0.16 11.31 46.56
N VAL A 202 0.44 12.33 45.74
CA VAL A 202 0.47 12.21 44.27
C VAL A 202 1.44 11.10 43.86
N ALA A 203 0.90 10.03 43.28
CA ALA A 203 1.71 8.97 42.70
C ALA A 203 2.47 9.52 41.49
N GLU A 204 3.79 9.36 41.48
CA GLU A 204 4.65 9.79 40.37
C GLU A 204 4.20 9.08 39.08
N ALA A 205 4.00 9.85 38.01
CA ALA A 205 3.59 9.30 36.73
C ALA A 205 4.69 8.38 36.20
N VAL A 206 4.37 7.09 36.03
CA VAL A 206 5.30 6.08 35.49
C VAL A 206 5.50 6.33 34.00
N THR A 207 6.43 7.23 33.68
CA THR A 207 6.97 7.36 32.32
C THR A 207 7.77 6.11 32.00
N ASP A 208 7.27 5.26 31.11
CA ASP A 208 8.07 4.19 30.51
C ASP A 208 9.36 4.80 29.96
N SER A 209 10.52 4.38 30.48
CA SER A 209 11.81 4.89 30.02
C SER A 209 11.93 4.66 28.51
N ILE A 210 11.94 5.74 27.74
CA ILE A 210 11.88 5.66 26.28
C ILE A 210 13.29 5.32 25.78
N ASP A 211 13.51 4.05 25.44
CA ASP A 211 14.75 3.58 24.84
C ASP A 211 15.10 4.45 23.61
N PRO A 212 16.32 5.00 23.52
CA PRO A 212 16.70 5.87 22.41
C PRO A 212 16.53 5.15 21.06
N ALA A 213 16.28 5.91 20.00
CA ALA A 213 15.96 5.34 18.68
C ALA A 213 17.10 4.50 18.06
N VAL A 214 18.34 4.69 18.54
CA VAL A 214 19.53 3.95 18.14
C VAL A 214 19.40 2.45 18.43
N GLY A 215 19.66 1.62 17.43
CA GLY A 215 19.67 0.16 17.56
C GLY A 215 18.35 -0.56 17.25
N ARG A 216 17.26 0.16 16.93
CA ARG A 216 15.99 -0.47 16.50
C ARG A 216 16.13 -1.23 15.17
N ILE A 217 16.94 -0.71 14.23
CA ILE A 217 17.27 -1.39 12.95
C ILE A 217 17.99 -2.75 13.18
N GLY A 218 18.74 -2.91 14.27
CA GLY A 218 19.33 -4.21 14.63
C GLY A 218 18.27 -5.29 14.94
N ARG A 219 17.08 -4.89 15.40
CA ARG A 219 15.94 -5.81 15.63
C ARG A 219 15.22 -6.17 14.33
N LEU A 220 15.14 -5.26 13.35
CA LEU A 220 14.56 -5.50 12.03
C LEU A 220 15.20 -6.73 11.37
N ARG A 221 16.53 -6.72 11.22
CA ARG A 221 17.29 -7.82 10.59
C ARG A 221 17.07 -9.16 11.32
N GLY A 222 17.01 -9.16 12.65
CA GLY A 222 16.79 -10.36 13.47
C GLY A 222 15.32 -10.87 13.55
N ARG A 223 14.36 -10.11 13.04
CA ARG A 223 12.94 -10.51 12.97
C ARG A 223 12.57 -10.98 11.56
N LEU A 224 12.89 -10.20 10.53
CA LEU A 224 12.64 -10.57 9.13
C LEU A 224 13.43 -11.82 8.68
N ALA A 225 14.67 -11.99 9.14
CA ALA A 225 15.51 -13.15 8.75
C ALA A 225 14.98 -14.52 9.24
N ARG A 226 13.92 -14.57 10.06
CA ARG A 226 13.20 -15.81 10.40
C ARG A 226 12.06 -16.16 9.43
N SER A 227 11.66 -15.25 8.55
CA SER A 227 10.55 -15.45 7.61
C SER A 227 11.03 -15.70 6.17
N HIS A 228 11.95 -14.88 5.66
CA HIS A 228 12.34 -14.91 4.24
C HIS A 228 13.52 -15.86 3.90
N ASN A 229 14.07 -16.55 4.91
CA ASN A 229 15.28 -17.39 4.80
C ASN A 229 15.16 -18.59 3.83
N VAL A 230 13.96 -18.87 3.31
CA VAL A 230 13.67 -19.91 2.31
C VAL A 230 13.70 -19.33 0.89
N PHE A 231 13.10 -18.15 0.68
CA PHE A 231 12.98 -17.52 -0.63
C PHE A 231 14.35 -17.22 -1.26
N GLY A 232 15.20 -16.47 -0.55
CA GLY A 232 16.52 -16.11 -1.05
C GLY A 232 17.37 -17.34 -1.41
N LYS A 233 17.38 -18.38 -0.57
CA LYS A 233 18.16 -19.60 -0.82
C LYS A 233 17.68 -20.40 -2.04
N SER A 234 16.38 -20.37 -2.35
CA SER A 234 15.85 -21.04 -3.54
C SER A 234 16.37 -20.35 -4.82
N VAL A 235 16.13 -19.05 -4.94
CA VAL A 235 16.54 -18.24 -6.11
C VAL A 235 18.06 -18.27 -6.31
N LEU A 236 18.84 -18.13 -5.23
CA LEU A 236 20.30 -18.10 -5.31
C LEU A 236 20.92 -19.47 -5.66
N GLY A 237 20.35 -20.57 -5.16
CA GLY A 237 20.79 -21.92 -5.51
C GLY A 237 20.64 -22.22 -7.01
N MET A 238 19.60 -21.66 -7.64
CA MET A 238 19.35 -21.81 -9.08
C MET A 238 20.29 -20.91 -9.90
N LEU A 239 20.46 -19.64 -9.50
CA LEU A 239 21.43 -18.73 -10.13
C LEU A 239 22.89 -19.21 -10.05
N SER A 240 23.23 -20.08 -9.10
CA SER A 240 24.57 -20.68 -8.99
C SER A 240 24.74 -22.04 -9.68
N ALA A 241 23.73 -22.55 -10.38
CA ALA A 241 23.78 -23.87 -11.03
C ALA A 241 24.68 -23.91 -12.29
N GLY A 242 24.97 -22.76 -12.89
CA GLY A 242 25.92 -22.60 -14.00
C GLY A 242 25.28 -22.54 -15.39
N ASP A 243 24.27 -23.37 -15.64
CA ASP A 243 23.42 -23.29 -16.83
C ASP A 243 22.08 -22.62 -16.43
N LEU A 244 21.93 -21.33 -16.73
CA LEU A 244 20.66 -20.59 -16.57
C LEU A 244 19.87 -20.62 -17.89
N ASP A 245 19.15 -21.72 -18.09
CA ASP A 245 18.18 -21.89 -19.17
C ASP A 245 16.84 -21.19 -18.86
N GLU A 246 15.90 -21.23 -19.81
CA GLU A 246 14.62 -20.52 -19.69
C GLU A 246 13.76 -21.08 -18.54
N GLU A 247 13.80 -22.39 -18.29
CA GLU A 247 13.09 -23.07 -17.18
C GLU A 247 13.60 -22.53 -15.83
N ALA A 248 14.92 -22.37 -15.66
CA ALA A 248 15.49 -21.77 -14.47
C ALA A 248 15.12 -20.28 -14.28
N TRP A 249 14.86 -19.53 -15.37
CA TRP A 249 14.37 -18.14 -15.28
C TRP A 249 12.88 -18.06 -14.95
N GLU A 250 12.04 -18.91 -15.55
CA GLU A 250 10.60 -19.01 -15.24
C GLU A 250 10.38 -19.34 -13.76
N ASP A 251 11.14 -20.27 -13.19
CA ASP A 251 11.10 -20.59 -11.76
C ASP A 251 11.53 -19.41 -10.85
N ILE A 252 12.54 -18.62 -11.26
CA ILE A 252 12.94 -17.40 -10.55
C ILE A 252 11.82 -16.36 -10.59
N GLU A 253 11.16 -16.19 -11.74
CA GLU A 253 10.00 -15.30 -11.90
C GLU A 253 8.84 -15.75 -10.99
N ALA A 254 8.50 -17.03 -11.02
CA ALA A 254 7.45 -17.63 -10.19
C ALA A 254 7.72 -17.44 -8.68
N LEU A 255 8.97 -17.63 -8.23
CA LEU A 255 9.36 -17.41 -6.83
C LEU A 255 9.23 -15.93 -6.41
N LEU A 256 9.64 -14.99 -7.26
CA LEU A 256 9.51 -13.55 -7.01
C LEU A 256 8.03 -13.12 -6.96
N ILE A 257 7.18 -13.64 -7.87
CA ILE A 257 5.73 -13.43 -7.84
C ILE A 257 5.12 -14.02 -6.54
N GLN A 258 5.53 -15.23 -6.13
CA GLN A 258 5.06 -15.88 -4.90
C GLN A 258 5.44 -15.11 -3.62
N ALA A 259 6.52 -14.32 -3.65
CA ALA A 259 6.93 -13.42 -2.57
C ALA A 259 6.09 -12.12 -2.50
N ASP A 260 5.06 -11.98 -3.33
CA ASP A 260 4.18 -10.81 -3.53
C ASP A 260 4.87 -9.58 -4.16
N LEU A 261 5.91 -9.74 -4.99
CA LEU A 261 6.44 -8.61 -5.79
C LEU A 261 5.48 -8.20 -6.92
N GLY A 262 4.72 -9.15 -7.47
CA GLY A 262 3.78 -8.92 -8.58
C GLY A 262 4.44 -8.86 -9.95
N VAL A 263 3.69 -9.27 -10.98
CA VAL A 263 4.22 -9.63 -12.31
C VAL A 263 5.13 -8.54 -12.89
N GLY A 264 4.62 -7.34 -13.17
CA GLY A 264 5.40 -6.31 -13.87
C GLY A 264 6.69 -5.87 -13.15
N ILE A 265 6.71 -5.88 -11.81
CA ILE A 265 7.92 -5.56 -11.04
C ILE A 265 8.89 -6.74 -11.08
N THR A 266 8.37 -7.97 -10.93
CA THR A 266 9.18 -9.18 -11.06
C THR A 266 9.83 -9.27 -12.44
N THR A 267 9.08 -9.13 -13.53
CA THR A 267 9.60 -9.22 -14.90
C THR A 267 10.70 -8.18 -15.11
N ALA A 268 10.50 -6.93 -14.67
CA ALA A 268 11.53 -5.88 -14.74
C ALA A 268 12.80 -6.21 -13.92
N VAL A 269 12.66 -6.83 -12.73
CA VAL A 269 13.79 -7.29 -11.91
C VAL A 269 14.53 -8.46 -12.58
N VAL A 270 13.81 -9.39 -13.20
CA VAL A 270 14.37 -10.54 -13.93
C VAL A 270 15.10 -10.08 -15.20
N ASP A 271 14.51 -9.19 -16.00
CA ASP A 271 15.14 -8.63 -17.20
C ASP A 271 16.40 -7.81 -16.85
N GLN A 272 16.34 -7.00 -15.80
CA GLN A 272 17.53 -6.29 -15.32
C GLN A 272 18.61 -7.28 -14.83
N LEU A 273 18.24 -8.36 -14.14
CA LEU A 273 19.20 -9.39 -13.71
C LEU A 273 19.80 -10.17 -14.88
N ARG A 274 18.99 -10.51 -15.89
CA ARG A 274 19.44 -11.11 -17.16
C ARG A 274 20.47 -10.23 -17.86
N GLN A 275 20.20 -8.92 -17.96
CA GLN A 275 21.15 -7.95 -18.51
C GLN A 275 22.44 -7.88 -17.68
N LEU A 276 22.36 -7.75 -16.35
CA LEU A 276 23.54 -7.67 -15.49
C LEU A 276 24.43 -8.92 -15.60
N ILE A 277 23.85 -10.12 -15.65
CA ILE A 277 24.58 -11.38 -15.81
C ILE A 277 25.19 -11.49 -17.22
N ALA A 278 24.50 -11.05 -18.27
CA ALA A 278 25.03 -11.03 -19.64
C ALA A 278 26.17 -10.02 -19.83
N GLU A 279 26.12 -8.87 -19.17
CA GLU A 279 27.17 -7.83 -19.25
C GLU A 279 28.40 -8.14 -18.39
N ARG A 280 28.20 -8.64 -17.17
CA ARG A 280 29.27 -8.78 -16.15
C ARG A 280 29.81 -10.21 -16.03
N GLY A 281 29.03 -11.21 -16.45
CA GLY A 281 29.26 -12.63 -16.16
C GLY A 281 28.97 -12.98 -14.70
N VAL A 282 28.71 -14.27 -14.42
CA VAL A 282 28.51 -14.77 -13.05
C VAL A 282 29.28 -16.06 -12.84
N GLU A 283 30.10 -16.10 -11.78
CA GLU A 283 30.99 -17.22 -11.45
C GLU A 283 30.52 -18.01 -10.22
N ASN A 284 29.63 -17.44 -9.39
CA ASN A 284 29.19 -18.02 -8.11
C ASN A 284 27.92 -17.34 -7.53
N GLU A 285 27.27 -18.06 -6.61
CA GLU A 285 26.10 -17.63 -5.82
C GLU A 285 26.23 -16.22 -5.21
N ALA A 286 27.40 -15.83 -4.71
CA ALA A 286 27.58 -14.54 -4.05
C ALA A 286 27.58 -13.35 -5.03
N GLN A 287 28.11 -13.55 -6.25
CA GLN A 287 27.99 -12.57 -7.34
C GLN A 287 26.55 -12.49 -7.85
N ALA A 288 25.88 -13.63 -8.04
CA ALA A 288 24.45 -13.66 -8.39
C ALA A 288 23.60 -12.92 -7.35
N ARG A 289 23.84 -13.16 -6.06
CA ARG A 289 23.17 -12.45 -4.95
C ARG A 289 23.40 -10.96 -4.99
N ALA A 290 24.62 -10.51 -5.32
CA ALA A 290 24.93 -9.09 -5.42
C ALA A 290 24.14 -8.41 -6.56
N MET A 291 24.01 -9.07 -7.72
CA MET A 291 23.23 -8.53 -8.84
C MET A 291 21.72 -8.53 -8.57
N LEU A 292 21.17 -9.61 -8.01
CA LEU A 292 19.76 -9.65 -7.61
C LEU A 292 19.45 -8.59 -6.53
N ARG A 293 20.37 -8.37 -5.59
CA ARG A 293 20.28 -7.28 -4.61
C ARG A 293 20.28 -5.91 -5.27
N GLU A 294 21.11 -5.69 -6.29
CA GLU A 294 21.17 -4.46 -7.08
C GLU A 294 19.81 -4.19 -7.77
N CYS A 295 19.27 -5.19 -8.48
CA CYS A 295 17.95 -5.09 -9.12
C CYS A 295 16.82 -4.80 -8.11
N LEU A 296 16.79 -5.51 -6.98
CA LEU A 296 15.78 -5.33 -5.94
C LEU A 296 15.91 -4.00 -5.19
N ILE A 297 17.12 -3.43 -5.05
CA ILE A 297 17.29 -2.08 -4.52
C ILE A 297 16.73 -1.06 -5.52
N ASN A 298 17.08 -1.18 -6.81
CA ASN A 298 16.59 -0.28 -7.87
C ASN A 298 15.05 -0.29 -7.96
N ALA A 299 14.43 -1.48 -7.98
CA ALA A 299 12.97 -1.63 -7.98
C ALA A 299 12.30 -1.10 -6.70
N CYS A 300 13.04 -0.95 -5.60
CA CYS A 300 12.55 -0.28 -4.39
C CYS A 300 12.58 1.25 -4.45
N LYS A 301 13.06 1.87 -5.55
CA LYS A 301 13.07 3.33 -5.77
C LYS A 301 13.73 4.10 -4.61
N PRO A 302 15.05 3.92 -4.38
CA PRO A 302 15.77 4.47 -3.23
C PRO A 302 15.81 6.01 -3.21
N GLU A 303 15.63 6.65 -4.35
CA GLU A 303 15.57 8.11 -4.53
C GLU A 303 14.32 8.80 -3.97
N LEU A 304 13.26 8.05 -3.62
CA LEU A 304 12.05 8.61 -3.02
C LEU A 304 12.31 9.11 -1.58
N ASP A 305 11.83 10.32 -1.28
CA ASP A 305 11.93 10.96 0.04
C ASP A 305 11.12 10.20 1.11
N ARG A 306 11.84 9.52 2.00
CA ARG A 306 11.31 8.74 3.11
C ARG A 306 11.27 9.49 4.44
N SER A 307 11.64 10.77 4.47
CA SER A 307 11.51 11.60 5.67
C SER A 307 10.04 11.75 6.08
N ILE A 308 9.78 11.82 7.38
CA ILE A 308 8.45 12.17 7.90
C ILE A 308 8.43 13.68 8.10
N LYS A 309 7.46 14.36 7.49
CA LYS A 309 7.27 15.82 7.64
C LYS A 309 6.61 16.12 8.99
N ALA A 310 7.41 16.04 10.05
CA ALA A 310 7.04 16.24 11.44
C ALA A 310 7.84 17.38 12.09
N MET A 311 8.09 18.45 11.33
CA MET A 311 8.82 19.65 11.79
C MET A 311 7.91 20.88 11.77
N PRO A 312 7.77 21.63 12.89
CA PRO A 312 6.96 22.83 12.93
C PRO A 312 7.53 23.94 12.02
N TYR A 313 6.65 24.81 11.55
CA TYR A 313 6.97 25.95 10.67
C TYR A 313 6.10 27.16 11.04
N ASP A 314 6.65 28.38 10.91
CA ASP A 314 5.94 29.65 11.13
C ASP A 314 5.12 29.75 12.45
N GLY A 315 5.55 29.05 13.51
CA GLY A 315 4.84 29.00 14.79
C GLY A 315 3.64 28.06 14.83
N LYS A 316 3.56 27.09 13.91
CA LYS A 316 2.53 26.05 13.84
C LYS A 316 3.16 24.66 13.93
N PRO A 317 2.46 23.67 14.52
CA PRO A 317 2.87 22.28 14.46
C PRO A 317 2.83 21.75 13.02
N ALA A 318 3.66 20.76 12.72
CA ALA A 318 3.42 19.88 11.58
C ALA A 318 2.17 19.02 11.84
N VAL A 319 1.32 18.82 10.83
CA VAL A 319 0.11 18.00 10.97
C VAL A 319 0.20 16.72 10.14
N VAL A 320 0.13 15.58 10.84
CA VAL A 320 0.19 14.24 10.26
C VAL A 320 -1.17 13.56 10.39
N LEU A 321 -1.81 13.24 9.27
CA LEU A 321 -3.08 12.53 9.22
C LEU A 321 -2.83 11.03 9.00
N VAL A 322 -3.29 10.16 9.90
CA VAL A 322 -3.07 8.70 9.85
C VAL A 322 -4.35 7.99 9.38
N VAL A 323 -4.32 7.48 8.15
CA VAL A 323 -5.48 6.94 7.40
C VAL A 323 -5.33 5.46 7.04
N GLY A 324 -6.38 4.86 6.47
CA GLY A 324 -6.43 3.44 6.08
C GLY A 324 -7.56 2.65 6.76
N VAL A 325 -7.67 1.35 6.45
CA VAL A 325 -8.82 0.54 6.89
C VAL A 325 -8.77 0.08 8.35
N ASN A 326 -9.82 -0.57 8.81
CA ASN A 326 -9.86 -1.22 10.13
C ASN A 326 -8.91 -2.43 10.19
N GLY A 327 -8.24 -2.62 11.32
CA GLY A 327 -7.38 -3.79 11.56
C GLY A 327 -5.93 -3.68 11.06
N THR A 328 -5.58 -2.65 10.28
CA THR A 328 -4.19 -2.38 9.86
C THR A 328 -3.32 -1.76 10.95
N GLY A 329 -3.93 -1.33 12.07
CA GLY A 329 -3.20 -0.84 13.24
C GLY A 329 -2.90 0.66 13.24
N LYS A 330 -3.77 1.50 12.65
CA LYS A 330 -3.69 2.98 12.70
C LYS A 330 -3.40 3.52 14.11
N THR A 331 -4.33 3.36 15.06
CA THR A 331 -4.21 3.86 16.45
C THR A 331 -2.91 3.41 17.14
N THR A 332 -2.48 2.18 16.88
CA THR A 332 -1.20 1.64 17.35
C THR A 332 0.00 2.32 16.67
N THR A 333 -0.07 2.57 15.37
CA THR A 333 0.95 3.29 14.59
C THR A 333 1.06 4.75 15.04
N THR A 334 -0.07 5.44 15.21
CA THR A 334 -0.16 6.82 15.73
C THR A 334 0.50 6.91 17.11
N GLY A 335 0.18 5.99 18.02
CA GLY A 335 0.79 5.92 19.36
C GLY A 335 2.29 5.58 19.35
N LYS A 336 2.75 4.66 18.49
CA LYS A 336 4.18 4.37 18.33
C LYS A 336 4.94 5.54 17.70
N LEU A 337 4.35 6.24 16.73
CA LEU A 337 4.94 7.44 16.12
C LEU A 337 5.07 8.59 17.14
N ALA A 338 4.05 8.79 17.98
CA ALA A 338 4.11 9.71 19.11
C ALA A 338 5.30 9.38 20.05
N ARG A 339 5.47 8.10 20.41
CA ARG A 339 6.61 7.63 21.22
C ARG A 339 7.96 7.89 20.54
N VAL A 340 8.06 7.73 19.22
CA VAL A 340 9.28 8.07 18.45
C VAL A 340 9.56 9.56 18.50
N LEU A 341 8.58 10.42 18.21
CA LEU A 341 8.77 11.87 18.16
C LEU A 341 9.11 12.45 19.54
N VAL A 342 8.42 12.02 20.61
CA VAL A 342 8.77 12.39 21.99
C VAL A 342 10.18 11.90 22.38
N SER A 343 10.61 10.70 21.92
CA SER A 343 11.98 10.20 22.17
C SER A 343 13.08 11.05 21.54
N LEU A 344 12.73 11.89 20.56
CA LEU A 344 13.62 12.80 19.86
C LEU A 344 13.50 14.26 20.38
N GLY A 345 12.65 14.49 21.39
CA GLY A 345 12.48 15.79 22.05
C GLY A 345 11.30 16.63 21.53
N HIS A 346 10.52 16.14 20.56
CA HIS A 346 9.35 16.86 20.05
C HIS A 346 8.16 16.82 21.02
N SER A 347 7.49 17.96 21.17
CA SER A 347 6.19 18.07 21.81
C SER A 347 5.08 17.62 20.85
N VAL A 348 4.25 16.68 21.30
CA VAL A 348 3.26 15.98 20.47
C VAL A 348 1.84 16.13 21.05
N VAL A 349 0.89 16.42 20.16
CA VAL A 349 -0.56 16.41 20.44
C VAL A 349 -1.22 15.32 19.58
N LEU A 350 -2.21 14.62 20.16
CA LEU A 350 -2.93 13.52 19.52
C LEU A 350 -4.40 13.92 19.31
N GLY A 351 -4.92 13.82 18.09
CA GLY A 351 -6.33 14.00 17.76
C GLY A 351 -7.05 12.66 17.59
N ALA A 352 -8.01 12.36 18.48
CA ALA A 352 -8.79 11.12 18.46
C ALA A 352 -10.00 11.21 17.51
N ALA A 353 -9.75 11.24 16.19
CA ALA A 353 -10.77 11.43 15.17
C ALA A 353 -11.48 10.12 14.70
N ASP A 354 -11.12 8.94 15.22
CA ASP A 354 -11.93 7.70 15.12
C ASP A 354 -13.11 7.73 16.12
N THR A 355 -13.95 8.76 16.01
CA THR A 355 -15.04 9.05 16.96
C THR A 355 -16.17 8.02 16.96
N PHE A 356 -16.21 7.13 15.96
CA PHE A 356 -17.13 5.98 15.89
C PHE A 356 -16.70 4.84 16.83
N ARG A 357 -15.47 4.86 17.34
CA ARG A 357 -14.93 3.80 18.21
C ARG A 357 -14.43 4.42 19.51
N ALA A 358 -15.28 4.52 20.55
CA ALA A 358 -14.85 5.01 21.87
C ALA A 358 -13.55 4.33 22.36
N ALA A 359 -13.46 3.01 22.24
CA ALA A 359 -12.26 2.24 22.59
C ALA A 359 -11.00 2.60 21.78
N ALA A 360 -11.11 3.22 20.59
CA ALA A 360 -9.97 3.75 19.85
C ALA A 360 -9.47 5.08 20.43
N ALA A 361 -10.39 5.97 20.83
CA ALA A 361 -10.04 7.19 21.56
C ALA A 361 -9.40 6.87 22.92
N ASP A 362 -9.96 5.91 23.67
CA ASP A 362 -9.38 5.44 24.94
C ASP A 362 -8.01 4.77 24.76
N GLN A 363 -7.82 4.03 23.65
CA GLN A 363 -6.53 3.45 23.29
C GLN A 363 -5.50 4.54 22.94
N LEU A 364 -5.88 5.56 22.14
CA LEU A 364 -5.00 6.66 21.76
C LEU A 364 -4.63 7.53 22.97
N GLU A 365 -5.58 7.82 23.87
CA GLU A 365 -5.31 8.53 25.12
C GLU A 365 -4.38 7.72 26.03
N THR A 366 -4.53 6.39 26.07
CA THR A 366 -3.61 5.49 26.79
C THR A 366 -2.20 5.51 26.19
N TRP A 367 -2.03 5.70 24.88
CA TRP A 367 -0.72 6.00 24.28
C TRP A 367 -0.21 7.39 24.68
N GLY A 368 -1.05 8.42 24.61
CA GLY A 368 -0.69 9.80 24.97
C GLY A 368 -0.16 9.90 26.40
N ARG A 369 -0.90 9.37 27.38
CA ARG A 369 -0.50 9.35 28.80
C ARG A 369 0.84 8.64 29.04
N ARG A 370 1.17 7.58 28.28
CA ARG A 370 2.46 6.85 28.39
C ARG A 370 3.67 7.63 27.89
N VAL A 371 3.47 8.64 27.03
CA VAL A 371 4.54 9.44 26.42
C VAL A 371 4.42 10.94 26.78
N ASN A 372 3.55 11.29 27.74
CA ASN A 372 3.24 12.67 28.12
C ASN A 372 2.80 13.57 26.94
N ALA A 373 2.12 12.99 25.94
CA ALA A 373 1.48 13.73 24.85
C ALA A 373 0.01 14.00 25.18
N HIS A 374 -0.47 15.22 24.92
CA HIS A 374 -1.86 15.59 25.16
C HIS A 374 -2.78 14.95 24.11
N THR A 375 -3.95 14.43 24.51
CA THR A 375 -4.93 13.85 23.59
C THR A 375 -6.22 14.66 23.61
N VAL A 376 -6.55 15.26 22.46
CA VAL A 376 -7.84 15.91 22.22
C VAL A 376 -8.82 14.86 21.70
N ARG A 377 -9.96 14.73 22.38
CA ARG A 377 -11.04 13.77 22.07
C ARG A 377 -12.39 14.47 22.16
N GLY A 378 -13.31 14.13 21.25
CA GLY A 378 -14.71 14.52 21.34
C GLY A 378 -15.54 13.55 22.20
N ALA A 379 -16.85 13.77 22.21
CA ALA A 379 -17.81 12.76 22.64
C ALA A 379 -17.84 11.57 21.64
N GLU A 380 -18.38 10.43 22.06
CA GLU A 380 -18.65 9.32 21.12
C GLU A 380 -19.65 9.76 20.05
N GLY A 381 -19.37 9.42 18.78
CA GLY A 381 -20.16 9.88 17.64
C GLY A 381 -19.98 11.35 17.24
N ALA A 382 -19.10 12.12 17.91
CA ALA A 382 -18.80 13.49 17.51
C ALA A 382 -18.21 13.58 16.09
N ASP A 383 -18.32 14.74 15.45
CA ASP A 383 -17.77 14.97 14.10
C ASP A 383 -16.23 14.83 14.07
N PRO A 384 -15.65 13.88 13.31
CA PRO A 384 -14.20 13.70 13.20
C PRO A 384 -13.45 14.98 12.81
N ALA A 385 -14.06 15.79 11.94
CA ALA A 385 -13.44 17.04 11.47
C ALA A 385 -13.37 18.12 12.54
N SER A 386 -14.30 18.11 13.50
CA SER A 386 -14.29 19.03 14.65
C SER A 386 -13.21 18.62 15.66
N VAL A 387 -13.10 17.33 16.00
CA VAL A 387 -12.03 16.82 16.88
C VAL A 387 -10.63 17.05 16.27
N ALA A 388 -10.50 16.90 14.96
CA ALA A 388 -9.28 17.22 14.22
C ALA A 388 -8.96 18.73 14.22
N PHE A 389 -9.97 19.60 14.10
CA PHE A 389 -9.79 21.05 14.23
C PHE A 389 -9.30 21.43 15.63
N ASP A 390 -9.93 20.90 16.67
CA ASP A 390 -9.60 21.21 18.07
C ASP A 390 -8.19 20.72 18.44
N ALA A 391 -7.77 19.56 17.92
CA ALA A 391 -6.41 19.04 18.09
C ALA A 391 -5.35 19.97 17.47
N VAL A 392 -5.61 20.51 16.28
CA VAL A 392 -4.69 21.44 15.59
C VAL A 392 -4.79 22.86 16.17
N ALA A 393 -5.95 23.27 16.67
CA ALA A 393 -6.11 24.51 17.41
C ALA A 393 -5.30 24.47 18.71
N TYR A 394 -5.45 23.41 19.52
CA TYR A 394 -4.65 23.18 20.71
C TYR A 394 -3.15 23.10 20.38
N GLY A 395 -2.76 22.39 19.31
CA GLY A 395 -1.35 22.29 18.88
C GLY A 395 -0.71 23.64 18.56
N VAL A 396 -1.40 24.53 17.83
CA VAL A 396 -0.93 25.90 17.59
C VAL A 396 -0.86 26.69 18.91
N ASP A 397 -1.93 26.67 19.71
CA ASP A 397 -2.05 27.56 20.86
C ASP A 397 -1.08 27.14 21.99
N SER A 398 -0.79 25.84 22.12
CA SER A 398 0.23 25.27 23.02
C SER A 398 1.66 25.30 22.45
N HIS A 399 1.85 25.75 21.20
CA HIS A 399 3.14 25.79 20.50
C HIS A 399 3.81 24.41 20.37
N ALA A 400 3.00 23.38 20.09
CA ALA A 400 3.48 22.02 19.87
C ALA A 400 4.28 21.89 18.56
N ASP A 401 5.21 20.94 18.51
CA ASP A 401 5.98 20.62 17.31
C ASP A 401 5.14 19.84 16.27
N VAL A 402 4.31 18.89 16.75
CA VAL A 402 3.57 17.95 15.89
C VAL A 402 2.17 17.65 16.42
N VAL A 403 1.18 17.60 15.52
CA VAL A 403 -0.16 17.04 15.77
C VAL A 403 -0.34 15.77 14.95
N LEU A 404 -0.61 14.64 15.61
CA LEU A 404 -0.94 13.36 14.96
C LEU A 404 -2.43 13.08 15.07
N ILE A 405 -3.13 12.85 13.96
CA ILE A 405 -4.58 12.66 13.91
C ILE A 405 -4.91 11.21 13.50
N ASP A 406 -5.55 10.44 14.38
CA ASP A 406 -5.97 9.05 14.14
C ASP A 406 -7.41 9.03 13.60
N THR A 407 -7.64 8.50 12.40
CA THR A 407 -8.98 8.52 11.76
C THR A 407 -9.74 7.21 11.87
N ALA A 408 -11.04 7.23 11.55
CA ALA A 408 -11.82 6.02 11.26
C ALA A 408 -11.28 5.25 10.03
N GLY A 409 -11.74 4.01 9.84
CA GLY A 409 -11.32 3.12 8.72
C GLY A 409 -12.39 2.16 8.19
N ARG A 410 -13.67 2.53 8.27
CA ARG A 410 -14.81 1.69 7.88
C ARG A 410 -15.09 1.72 6.36
N LEU A 411 -14.19 1.13 5.57
CA LEU A 411 -14.26 1.18 4.10
C LEU A 411 -15.50 0.49 3.49
N HIS A 412 -16.24 -0.32 4.25
CA HIS A 412 -17.51 -0.93 3.81
C HIS A 412 -18.65 0.07 3.56
N ASN A 413 -18.47 1.35 3.88
CA ASN A 413 -19.29 2.45 3.38
C ASN A 413 -18.35 3.52 2.80
N SER A 414 -17.83 3.25 1.61
CA SER A 414 -16.67 3.94 1.04
C SER A 414 -16.91 5.44 0.85
N SER A 415 -18.02 5.84 0.22
CA SER A 415 -18.36 7.25 -0.01
C SER A 415 -18.35 8.05 1.30
N ASN A 416 -19.10 7.61 2.31
CA ASN A 416 -19.20 8.31 3.60
C ASN A 416 -17.83 8.42 4.32
N LEU A 417 -17.01 7.35 4.32
CA LEU A 417 -15.65 7.42 4.87
C LEU A 417 -14.77 8.44 4.12
N MET A 418 -14.88 8.47 2.79
CA MET A 418 -14.09 9.34 1.94
C MET A 418 -14.51 10.81 2.07
N ASP A 419 -15.82 11.10 2.10
CA ASP A 419 -16.36 12.42 2.40
C ASP A 419 -15.91 12.92 3.78
N GLN A 420 -15.89 12.05 4.79
CA GLN A 420 -15.39 12.38 6.13
C GLN A 420 -13.89 12.70 6.12
N LEU A 421 -13.05 11.92 5.43
CA LEU A 421 -11.61 12.19 5.35
C LEU A 421 -11.30 13.48 4.56
N GLY A 422 -11.98 13.69 3.44
CA GLY A 422 -11.92 14.94 2.69
C GLY A 422 -12.44 16.15 3.48
N LYS A 423 -13.43 15.96 4.37
CA LYS A 423 -13.90 16.99 5.32
C LYS A 423 -12.87 17.28 6.42
N VAL A 424 -12.28 16.24 7.03
CA VAL A 424 -11.23 16.38 8.07
C VAL A 424 -10.07 17.21 7.54
N LYS A 425 -9.51 16.85 6.36
CA LYS A 425 -8.41 17.59 5.72
C LYS A 425 -8.79 19.07 5.49
N ARG A 426 -9.89 19.35 4.79
CA ARG A 426 -10.36 20.71 4.49
C ARG A 426 -10.67 21.57 5.72
N VAL A 427 -10.96 20.97 6.87
CA VAL A 427 -11.24 21.69 8.12
C VAL A 427 -9.94 21.99 8.87
N VAL A 428 -9.00 21.03 8.92
CA VAL A 428 -7.65 21.24 9.47
C VAL A 428 -6.89 22.32 8.71
N GLU A 429 -6.96 22.31 7.37
CA GLU A 429 -6.28 23.26 6.47
C GLU A 429 -6.68 24.73 6.71
N LYS A 430 -7.74 25.00 7.48
CA LYS A 430 -8.12 26.35 7.93
C LYS A 430 -7.22 26.91 9.04
N LYS A 431 -6.51 26.07 9.81
CA LYS A 431 -5.60 26.48 10.90
C LYS A 431 -4.13 26.17 10.56
N ALA A 432 -3.81 24.98 10.05
CA ALA A 432 -2.45 24.59 9.62
C ALA A 432 -2.51 23.66 8.40
N VAL A 433 -1.44 23.61 7.59
CA VAL A 433 -1.35 22.70 6.43
C VAL A 433 -1.28 21.25 6.94
N VAL A 434 -1.84 20.30 6.18
CA VAL A 434 -1.58 18.86 6.40
C VAL A 434 -0.30 18.49 5.67
N ASP A 435 0.81 18.41 6.39
CA ASP A 435 2.15 18.19 5.85
C ASP A 435 2.35 16.75 5.36
N GLU A 436 1.74 15.78 6.05
CA GLU A 436 1.90 14.35 5.81
C GLU A 436 0.55 13.61 5.97
N VAL A 437 0.22 12.77 5.00
CA VAL A 437 -0.91 11.81 5.05
C VAL A 437 -0.31 10.41 4.96
N LEU A 438 -0.29 9.71 6.10
CA LEU A 438 0.27 8.37 6.24
C LEU A 438 -0.83 7.32 6.10
N LEU A 439 -0.81 6.57 5.00
CA LEU A 439 -1.69 5.41 4.84
C LEU A 439 -1.09 4.21 5.57
N VAL A 440 -1.84 3.64 6.51
CA VAL A 440 -1.43 2.43 7.26
C VAL A 440 -2.06 1.18 6.65
N LEU A 441 -1.22 0.35 6.05
CA LEU A 441 -1.59 -0.94 5.44
C LEU A 441 -1.02 -2.11 6.26
N ASP A 442 -1.61 -3.28 6.04
CA ASP A 442 -1.24 -4.53 6.68
C ASP A 442 -0.56 -5.46 5.67
N ALA A 443 0.71 -5.81 5.91
CA ALA A 443 1.51 -6.63 5.00
C ALA A 443 0.97 -8.07 4.83
N THR A 444 0.03 -8.54 5.66
CA THR A 444 -0.63 -9.84 5.45
C THR A 444 -1.79 -9.77 4.46
N THR A 445 -2.23 -8.59 4.02
CA THR A 445 -3.43 -8.44 3.17
C THR A 445 -3.16 -8.58 1.67
N GLY A 446 -1.91 -8.41 1.22
CA GLY A 446 -1.51 -8.52 -0.19
C GLY A 446 -2.34 -7.62 -1.11
N GLN A 447 -2.81 -8.17 -2.22
CA GLN A 447 -3.63 -7.46 -3.23
C GLN A 447 -4.88 -6.77 -2.64
N ASN A 448 -5.46 -7.32 -1.57
CA ASN A 448 -6.64 -6.72 -0.94
C ASN A 448 -6.32 -5.37 -0.26
N GLY A 449 -5.12 -5.22 0.30
CA GLY A 449 -4.66 -3.93 0.83
C GLY A 449 -4.36 -2.92 -0.28
N LEU A 450 -3.82 -3.40 -1.41
CA LEU A 450 -3.47 -2.58 -2.57
C LEU A 450 -4.70 -1.95 -3.24
N ALA A 451 -5.74 -2.76 -3.52
CA ALA A 451 -6.99 -2.28 -4.11
C ALA A 451 -7.68 -1.21 -3.23
N GLN A 452 -7.62 -1.38 -1.91
CA GLN A 452 -8.16 -0.41 -0.94
C GLN A 452 -7.33 0.89 -0.91
N ALA A 453 -6.01 0.77 -1.06
CA ALA A 453 -5.10 1.92 -1.05
C ALA A 453 -5.33 2.87 -2.23
N ARG A 454 -5.65 2.34 -3.43
CA ARG A 454 -6.05 3.13 -4.60
C ARG A 454 -7.19 4.09 -4.25
N THR A 455 -8.28 3.58 -3.67
CA THR A 455 -9.46 4.39 -3.31
C THR A 455 -9.19 5.44 -2.23
N PHE A 456 -8.19 5.26 -1.35
CA PHE A 456 -7.75 6.34 -0.46
C PHE A 456 -6.98 7.44 -1.22
N SER A 457 -6.13 7.06 -2.19
CA SER A 457 -5.29 8.01 -2.94
C SER A 457 -6.09 8.98 -3.82
N GLU A 458 -7.26 8.57 -4.29
CA GLU A 458 -8.22 9.38 -5.06
C GLU A 458 -8.82 10.54 -4.26
N VAL A 459 -8.84 10.44 -2.93
CA VAL A 459 -9.63 11.31 -2.03
C VAL A 459 -8.76 12.11 -1.08
N VAL A 460 -7.69 11.50 -0.56
CA VAL A 460 -6.67 12.16 0.24
C VAL A 460 -5.32 11.97 -0.41
N ASN A 461 -4.61 13.07 -0.67
CA ASN A 461 -3.24 13.03 -1.20
C ASN A 461 -2.31 12.33 -0.20
N ILE A 462 -2.16 11.01 -0.31
CA ILE A 462 -1.22 10.23 0.48
C ILE A 462 0.19 10.76 0.19
N THR A 463 1.04 10.85 1.22
CA THR A 463 2.44 11.31 1.08
C THR A 463 3.46 10.23 1.46
N GLY A 464 3.00 9.16 2.14
CA GLY A 464 3.80 7.99 2.46
C GLY A 464 2.97 6.86 3.03
N VAL A 465 3.54 5.65 3.04
CA VAL A 465 2.90 4.44 3.59
C VAL A 465 3.61 3.94 4.84
N VAL A 466 2.82 3.42 5.78
CA VAL A 466 3.29 2.57 6.89
C VAL A 466 2.79 1.14 6.67
N LEU A 467 3.72 0.18 6.60
CA LEU A 467 3.38 -1.25 6.52
C LEU A 467 3.50 -1.90 7.89
N THR A 468 2.40 -2.49 8.39
CA THR A 468 2.40 -3.21 9.68
C THR A 468 2.43 -4.73 9.48
N LYS A 469 2.74 -5.46 10.56
CA LYS A 469 2.78 -6.94 10.62
C LYS A 469 3.80 -7.59 9.67
N LEU A 470 4.81 -6.84 9.23
CA LEU A 470 5.85 -7.33 8.32
C LEU A 470 6.69 -8.46 8.95
N ASP A 471 6.76 -8.53 10.29
CA ASP A 471 7.41 -9.62 11.02
C ASP A 471 6.58 -10.92 11.10
N GLY A 472 5.30 -10.88 10.69
CA GLY A 472 4.37 -12.01 10.68
C GLY A 472 4.13 -12.65 9.31
N THR A 473 4.80 -12.20 8.25
CA THR A 473 4.55 -12.65 6.86
C THR A 473 5.82 -13.07 6.13
N ALA A 474 5.70 -14.01 5.19
CA ALA A 474 6.75 -14.31 4.20
C ALA A 474 6.64 -13.44 2.93
N LYS A 475 5.48 -12.81 2.72
CA LYS A 475 5.12 -11.98 1.56
C LYS A 475 5.68 -10.56 1.71
N GLY A 476 7.01 -10.44 1.69
CA GLY A 476 7.69 -9.14 1.82
C GLY A 476 7.49 -8.22 0.61
N GLY A 477 7.21 -8.80 -0.57
CA GLY A 477 7.17 -8.09 -1.85
C GLY A 477 6.09 -7.01 -1.98
N ILE A 478 5.07 -7.02 -1.11
CA ILE A 478 3.99 -6.02 -1.07
C ILE A 478 4.51 -4.58 -0.96
N VAL A 479 5.71 -4.38 -0.40
CA VAL A 479 6.46 -3.11 -0.44
C VAL A 479 6.55 -2.54 -1.85
N PHE A 480 6.99 -3.35 -2.82
CA PHE A 480 7.25 -2.91 -4.17
C PHE A 480 5.96 -2.49 -4.87
N GLN A 481 4.94 -3.34 -4.81
CA GLN A 481 3.62 -3.08 -5.40
C GLN A 481 2.99 -1.80 -4.87
N VAL A 482 3.05 -1.58 -3.55
CA VAL A 482 2.45 -0.41 -2.91
C VAL A 482 3.14 0.90 -3.32
N GLN A 483 4.47 0.88 -3.54
CA GLN A 483 5.18 2.06 -4.06
C GLN A 483 4.93 2.29 -5.55
N GLU A 484 4.75 1.22 -6.34
CA GLU A 484 4.44 1.33 -7.77
C GLU A 484 3.04 1.90 -8.00
N GLU A 485 2.05 1.33 -7.31
CA GLU A 485 0.64 1.65 -7.47
C GLU A 485 0.28 3.07 -7.00
N LEU A 486 0.81 3.47 -5.84
CA LEU A 486 0.41 4.73 -5.20
C LEU A 486 1.37 5.88 -5.52
N GLY A 487 2.49 5.61 -6.21
CA GLY A 487 3.53 6.59 -6.50
C GLY A 487 4.24 7.19 -5.28
N VAL A 488 4.03 6.64 -4.07
CA VAL A 488 4.55 7.15 -2.80
C VAL A 488 5.40 6.13 -2.05
N PRO A 489 6.44 6.56 -1.32
CA PRO A 489 7.33 5.62 -0.63
C PRO A 489 6.67 4.98 0.60
N VAL A 490 7.08 3.75 0.88
CA VAL A 490 6.97 3.20 2.24
C VAL A 490 8.01 3.94 3.09
N LYS A 491 7.54 4.62 4.15
CA LYS A 491 8.39 5.43 5.05
C LYS A 491 8.67 4.74 6.38
N LEU A 492 7.73 3.94 6.87
CA LEU A 492 7.81 3.26 8.16
C LEU A 492 7.36 1.80 8.07
N VAL A 493 7.93 0.95 8.92
CA VAL A 493 7.57 -0.46 9.08
C VAL A 493 7.27 -0.81 10.53
N GLY A 494 6.12 -1.43 10.76
CA GLY A 494 5.69 -1.99 12.05
C GLY A 494 6.18 -3.42 12.20
N LEU A 495 7.03 -3.65 13.20
CA LEU A 495 7.86 -4.86 13.34
C LEU A 495 7.38 -5.75 14.49
N GLY A 496 6.08 -5.75 14.76
CA GLY A 496 5.43 -6.51 15.84
C GLY A 496 4.65 -5.64 16.81
N GLU A 497 4.28 -6.22 17.95
CA GLU A 497 3.32 -5.62 18.90
C GLU A 497 3.97 -4.66 19.92
N GLY A 498 5.29 -4.76 20.14
CA GLY A 498 5.99 -3.97 21.16
C GLY A 498 5.92 -2.45 20.92
N SER A 499 5.98 -1.66 21.98
CA SER A 499 5.91 -0.19 21.92
C SER A 499 7.00 0.46 21.05
N ASP A 500 8.18 -0.17 20.98
CA ASP A 500 9.30 0.26 20.14
C ASP A 500 9.44 -0.53 18.82
N ASP A 501 8.46 -1.38 18.48
CA ASP A 501 8.42 -2.15 17.22
C ASP A 501 7.80 -1.30 16.08
N LEU A 502 8.40 -0.13 15.84
CA LEU A 502 8.19 0.75 14.67
C LEU A 502 9.56 1.33 14.28
N ALA A 503 9.89 1.28 12.99
CA ALA A 503 11.18 1.76 12.47
C ALA A 503 11.03 2.48 11.12
N PRO A 504 12.00 3.34 10.73
CA PRO A 504 12.18 3.79 9.35
C PRO A 504 12.28 2.62 8.37
N PHE A 505 11.81 2.82 7.14
CA PHE A 505 11.96 1.86 6.06
C PHE A 505 13.30 2.06 5.32
N GLU A 506 14.28 1.23 5.69
CA GLU A 506 15.59 1.18 5.05
C GLU A 506 15.58 0.23 3.85
N VAL A 507 15.67 0.77 2.62
CA VAL A 507 15.63 -0.02 1.36
C VAL A 507 16.68 -1.15 1.38
N GLU A 508 17.95 -0.81 1.65
CA GLU A 508 19.02 -1.81 1.70
C GLU A 508 18.81 -2.84 2.82
N GLY A 509 18.32 -2.41 3.99
CA GLY A 509 18.06 -3.29 5.13
C GLY A 509 16.88 -4.25 4.90
N PHE A 510 15.89 -3.82 4.11
CA PHE A 510 14.76 -4.63 3.67
C PHE A 510 15.18 -5.65 2.61
N VAL A 511 15.89 -5.23 1.55
CA VAL A 511 16.36 -6.15 0.48
C VAL A 511 17.37 -7.17 1.03
N ASP A 512 18.28 -6.76 1.93
CA ASP A 512 19.15 -7.68 2.65
C ASP A 512 18.36 -8.78 3.37
N ALA A 513 17.27 -8.39 4.05
CA ALA A 513 16.45 -9.29 4.86
C ALA A 513 15.51 -10.18 4.03
N LEU A 514 15.08 -9.72 2.85
CA LEU A 514 14.35 -10.52 1.86
C LEU A 514 15.24 -11.63 1.27
N LEU A 515 16.54 -11.34 1.05
CA LEU A 515 17.52 -12.30 0.50
C LEU A 515 18.19 -13.23 1.55
N GLY A 516 18.03 -12.95 2.85
CA GLY A 516 18.42 -13.83 3.98
C GLY A 516 19.81 -13.58 4.56
#